data_AF-A0A2A6RQ69-F1
#
_entry.id   AF-A0A2A6RQ69-F1
#
_cell.length_a   1.000
_cell.length_b   1.000
_cell.length_c   1.000
_cell.angle_alpha   90.00
_cell.angle_beta   90.00
_cell.angle_gamma   90.00
#
_symmetry.space_group_name_H-M   'P 1'
#
loop_
_entity.id
_entity.type
_entity.pdbx_description
1 polymer ?
#
loop_
_entity_poly.entity_id
_entity_poly.type
_entity_poly.pdbx_seq_one_letter_code
_entity_poly.pdbx_strand_id
1 'polypeptide(L)'
;MEERSYFVEAALRYEALLESGQLIGLDTFVAQEPAETRDELRAFLEFNLTLGELDEPAVLTAEQEARADHVIALARGAWEHTISGAPVQNLTQLRDAQQITVGRLARQLKLPVDVLARMERGKVFVASVPNRLIEQLAQVLHASRSAIQAALLAPPPATRSARLNAVDGISEGEEQAVSFDRAFVESEPTSEEQAAWATHLP
;
A
#
# COMPACT_ATOMS: atom_id res chain seq x y z
N MET A 1 4.56 33.91 2.14
CA MET A 1 4.98 32.84 1.20
C MET A 1 6.48 32.93 0.85
N GLU A 2 7.20 34.01 1.20
CA GLU A 2 8.59 34.24 0.79
C GLU A 2 9.65 33.53 1.67
N GLU A 3 9.35 33.33 2.95
CA GLU A 3 10.31 32.81 3.95
C GLU A 3 10.66 31.32 3.76
N ARG A 4 9.68 30.49 3.37
CA ARG A 4 9.92 29.07 3.04
C ARG A 4 10.76 28.90 1.78
N SER A 5 10.52 29.72 0.75
CA SER A 5 11.32 29.69 -0.48
C SER A 5 12.78 30.06 -0.20
N TYR A 6 13.01 31.03 0.68
CA TYR A 6 14.35 31.42 1.11
C TYR A 6 15.12 30.29 1.82
N PHE A 7 14.47 29.56 2.75
CA PHE A 7 15.14 28.44 3.44
C PHE A 7 15.45 27.25 2.51
N VAL A 8 14.57 26.97 1.55
CA VAL A 8 14.81 25.94 0.53
C VAL A 8 15.96 26.33 -0.41
N GLU A 9 16.00 27.59 -0.86
CA GLU A 9 17.09 28.09 -1.70
C GLU A 9 18.43 28.11 -0.95
N ALA A 10 18.42 28.42 0.34
CA ALA A 10 19.60 28.34 1.20
C ALA A 10 20.10 26.89 1.40
N ALA A 11 19.19 25.92 1.51
CA ALA A 11 19.55 24.50 1.59
C ALA A 11 20.21 24.00 0.30
N LEU A 12 19.61 24.29 -0.86
CA LEU A 12 20.18 23.91 -2.16
C LEU A 12 21.57 24.54 -2.40
N ARG A 13 21.78 25.79 -1.96
CA ARG A 13 23.11 26.44 -2.03
C ARG A 13 24.13 25.76 -1.13
N TYR A 14 23.73 25.31 0.06
CA TYR A 14 24.63 24.60 0.96
C TYR A 14 24.99 23.21 0.43
N GLU A 15 24.03 22.48 -0.12
CA GLU A 15 24.24 21.17 -0.76
C GLU A 15 25.17 21.27 -1.97
N ALA A 16 24.96 22.25 -2.86
CA ALA A 16 25.85 22.49 -4.00
C ALA A 16 27.31 22.77 -3.57
N LEU A 17 27.52 23.42 -2.43
CA LEU A 17 28.86 23.64 -1.86
C LEU A 17 29.49 22.32 -1.38
N LEU A 18 28.72 21.45 -0.74
CA LEU A 18 29.18 20.12 -0.33
C LEU A 18 29.51 19.22 -1.53
N GLU A 19 28.67 19.21 -2.57
CA GLU A 19 28.89 18.47 -3.80
C GLU A 19 30.11 18.96 -4.59
N SER A 20 30.40 20.27 -4.55
CA SER A 20 31.60 20.84 -5.15
C SER A 20 32.91 20.46 -4.44
N GLY A 21 32.82 19.70 -3.34
CA GLY A 21 33.96 19.30 -2.51
C GLY A 21 34.48 20.39 -1.59
N GLN A 22 33.76 21.50 -1.43
CA GLN A 22 34.08 22.52 -0.43
C GLN A 22 33.55 22.10 0.93
N LEU A 23 34.47 21.80 1.85
CA LEU A 23 34.16 21.46 3.25
C LEU A 23 33.87 22.73 4.07
N ILE A 24 32.80 23.45 3.74
CA ILE A 24 32.27 24.53 4.57
C ILE A 24 31.36 23.91 5.64
N GLY A 25 31.75 24.06 6.91
CA GLY A 25 30.92 23.66 8.04
C GLY A 25 29.63 24.47 8.13
N LEU A 26 28.54 23.84 8.58
CA LEU A 26 27.20 24.41 8.68
C LEU A 26 27.19 25.76 9.42
N ASP A 27 27.94 25.87 10.52
CA ASP A 27 28.06 27.10 11.31
C ASP A 27 28.64 28.27 10.49
N THR A 28 29.61 27.98 9.63
CA THR A 28 30.27 28.95 8.77
C THR A 28 29.35 29.43 7.65
N PHE A 29 28.49 28.55 7.15
CA PHE A 29 27.48 28.90 6.14
C PHE A 29 26.37 29.77 6.72
N VAL A 30 25.78 29.34 7.85
CA VAL A 30 24.70 30.08 8.52
C VAL A 30 25.16 31.47 9.01
N ALA A 31 26.43 31.62 9.39
CA ALA A 31 27.00 32.91 9.79
C ALA A 31 26.99 33.97 8.67
N GLN A 32 26.90 33.56 7.40
CA GLN A 32 26.87 34.47 6.24
C GLN A 32 25.47 34.97 5.89
N GLU A 33 24.43 34.38 6.49
CA GLU A 33 23.02 34.71 6.25
C GLU A 33 22.52 35.81 7.22
N PRO A 34 21.38 36.47 6.96
CA PRO A 34 20.81 37.51 7.81
C PRO A 34 20.60 37.05 9.25
N ALA A 35 20.96 37.89 10.22
CA ALA A 35 20.96 37.53 11.65
C ALA A 35 19.61 37.04 12.18
N GLU A 36 18.51 37.53 11.59
CA GLU A 36 17.14 37.21 11.97
C GLU A 36 16.74 35.77 11.59
N THR A 37 17.37 35.19 10.56
CA THR A 37 17.00 33.87 10.01
C THR A 37 18.00 32.76 10.36
N ARG A 38 19.10 33.08 11.06
CA ARG A 38 20.21 32.14 11.32
C ARG A 38 19.81 30.93 12.15
N ASP A 39 19.09 31.16 13.24
CA ASP A 39 18.72 30.07 14.16
C ASP A 39 17.71 29.13 13.50
N GLU A 40 16.78 29.69 12.72
CA GLU A 40 15.77 28.91 11.99
C GLU A 40 16.38 28.19 10.78
N LEU A 41 17.27 28.84 10.04
CA LEU A 41 18.01 28.21 8.94
C LEU A 41 18.92 27.10 9.45
N ARG A 42 19.59 27.30 10.59
CA ARG A 42 20.42 26.25 11.23
C ARG A 42 19.56 25.03 11.56
N ALA A 43 18.45 25.24 12.26
CA ALA A 43 17.56 24.15 12.65
C ALA A 43 17.00 23.43 11.42
N PHE A 44 16.66 24.18 10.35
CA PHE A 44 16.19 23.63 9.09
C PHE A 44 17.25 22.79 8.38
N LEU A 45 18.48 23.28 8.24
CA LEU A 45 19.57 22.55 7.60
C LEU A 45 20.02 21.34 8.42
N GLU A 46 20.09 21.46 9.75
CA GLU A 46 20.43 20.35 10.64
C GLU A 46 19.35 19.25 10.58
N PHE A 47 18.07 19.62 10.53
CA PHE A 47 16.97 18.69 10.32
C PHE A 47 17.08 17.95 8.97
N ASN A 48 17.38 18.67 7.89
CA ASN A 48 17.52 18.09 6.55
C ASN A 48 18.76 17.19 6.41
N LEU A 49 19.92 17.63 6.93
CA LEU A 49 21.17 16.86 6.89
C LEU A 49 21.11 15.58 7.73
N THR A 50 20.31 15.56 8.80
CA THR A 50 20.20 14.40 9.71
C THR A 50 19.22 13.35 9.19
N LEU A 51 18.20 13.74 8.41
CA LEU A 51 17.15 12.83 7.93
C LEU A 51 17.39 12.25 6.53
N GLY A 52 18.37 12.76 5.78
CA GLY A 52 18.70 12.25 4.45
C GLY A 52 17.71 12.76 3.40
N GLU A 53 18.21 13.71 2.61
CA GLU A 53 17.69 14.26 1.36
C GLU A 53 16.28 14.88 1.40
N LEU A 54 16.24 16.20 1.19
CA LEU A 54 15.19 16.82 0.39
C LEU A 54 15.37 16.32 -1.04
N ASP A 55 14.97 15.08 -1.32
CA ASP A 55 14.58 14.76 -2.68
C ASP A 55 13.50 15.79 -3.06
N GLU A 56 13.72 16.53 -4.15
CA GLU A 56 12.61 17.16 -4.88
C GLU A 56 11.48 16.14 -4.90
N PRO A 57 10.22 16.49 -4.54
CA PRO A 57 9.16 15.50 -4.47
C PRO A 57 9.18 14.74 -5.77
N ALA A 58 9.61 13.47 -5.72
CA ALA A 58 9.90 12.69 -6.90
C ALA A 58 8.68 12.85 -7.78
N VAL A 59 8.85 13.45 -8.98
CA VAL A 59 7.72 13.68 -9.87
C VAL A 59 7.16 12.30 -10.17
N LEU A 60 6.10 11.95 -9.45
CA LEU A 60 5.50 10.64 -9.55
C LEU A 60 5.05 10.50 -10.98
N THR A 61 5.38 9.37 -11.61
CA THR A 61 4.75 9.07 -12.87
C THR A 61 3.24 8.98 -12.65
N ALA A 62 2.44 9.23 -13.68
CA ALA A 62 0.98 9.14 -13.57
C ALA A 62 0.52 7.77 -13.02
N GLU A 63 1.28 6.70 -13.30
CA GLU A 63 1.04 5.36 -12.75
C GLU A 63 1.33 5.26 -11.25
N GLN A 64 2.40 5.91 -10.78
CA GLN A 64 2.74 5.97 -9.36
C GLN A 64 1.73 6.81 -8.57
N GLU A 65 1.29 7.94 -9.13
CA GLU A 65 0.25 8.78 -8.54
C GLU A 65 -1.08 8.03 -8.44
N ALA A 66 -1.50 7.35 -9.51
CA ALA A 66 -2.72 6.53 -9.50
C ALA A 66 -2.66 5.38 -8.47
N ARG A 67 -1.48 4.77 -8.29
CA ARG A 67 -1.28 3.74 -7.26
C ARG A 67 -1.30 4.34 -5.86
N ALA A 68 -0.71 5.51 -5.64
CA ALA A 68 -0.76 6.21 -4.36
C ALA A 68 -2.19 6.59 -3.98
N ASP A 69 -2.95 7.16 -4.92
CA ASP A 69 -4.37 7.48 -4.74
C ASP A 69 -5.20 6.24 -4.38
N HIS A 70 -4.93 5.11 -5.03
CA HIS A 70 -5.59 3.85 -4.72
C HIS A 70 -5.30 3.38 -3.29
N VAL A 71 -4.04 3.44 -2.84
CA VAL A 71 -3.66 3.10 -1.46
C VAL A 71 -4.32 4.04 -0.45
N ILE A 72 -4.36 5.34 -0.73
CA ILE A 72 -5.05 6.32 0.11
C ILE A 72 -6.54 6.01 0.19
N ALA A 73 -7.19 5.66 -0.93
CA ALA A 73 -8.59 5.29 -0.96
C ALA A 73 -8.89 4.00 -0.18
N LEU A 74 -8.00 3.01 -0.21
CA LEU A 74 -8.07 1.80 0.61
C LEU A 74 -8.00 2.13 2.10
N ALA A 75 -7.01 2.92 2.51
CA ALA A 75 -6.81 3.32 3.90
C ALA A 75 -8.00 4.15 4.42
N ARG A 76 -8.52 5.08 3.61
CA ARG A 76 -9.70 5.89 3.97
C ARG A 76 -10.93 5.01 4.18
N GLY A 77 -11.21 4.08 3.27
CA GLY A 77 -12.37 3.18 3.41
C GLY A 77 -12.30 2.29 4.65
N ALA A 78 -11.11 1.78 4.99
CA ALA A 78 -10.91 1.02 6.22
C ALA A 78 -11.10 1.87 7.48
N TRP A 79 -10.64 3.13 7.46
CA TRP A 79 -10.85 4.08 8.54
C TRP A 79 -12.33 4.45 8.71
N GLU A 80 -13.05 4.71 7.61
CA GLU A 80 -14.50 4.95 7.61
C GLU A 80 -15.28 3.79 8.23
N HIS A 81 -14.92 2.54 7.89
CA HIS A 81 -15.51 1.36 8.50
C HIS A 81 -15.23 1.30 10.01
N THR A 82 -14.01 1.65 10.43
CA THR A 82 -13.64 1.67 11.85
C THR A 82 -14.43 2.72 12.65
N ILE A 83 -14.63 3.92 12.09
CA ILE A 83 -15.43 4.98 12.72
C ILE A 83 -16.90 4.59 12.86
N SER A 84 -17.43 3.80 11.92
CA SER A 84 -18.82 3.33 11.98
C SER A 84 -19.10 2.43 13.19
N GLY A 85 -18.06 1.92 13.87
CA GLY A 85 -18.18 1.03 15.02
C GLY A 85 -18.58 -0.40 14.67
N ALA A 86 -18.73 -0.73 13.38
CA ALA A 86 -19.00 -2.08 12.93
C ALA A 86 -17.77 -2.98 13.14
N PRO A 87 -17.96 -4.26 13.53
CA PRO A 87 -16.85 -5.19 13.68
C PRO A 87 -16.13 -5.38 12.33
N VAL A 88 -14.79 -5.32 12.36
CA VAL A 88 -13.96 -5.65 11.20
C VAL A 88 -14.00 -7.16 11.00
N GLN A 89 -14.48 -7.58 9.83
CA GLN A 89 -14.47 -8.98 9.40
C GLN A 89 -13.47 -9.12 8.27
N ASN A 90 -12.72 -10.22 8.21
CA ASN A 90 -11.87 -10.53 7.06
C ASN A 90 -12.68 -11.10 5.88
N LEU A 91 -12.07 -11.19 4.70
CA LEU A 91 -12.76 -11.68 3.49
C LEU A 91 -13.38 -13.08 3.65
N THR A 92 -12.70 -14.00 4.34
CA THR A 92 -13.24 -15.33 4.62
C THR A 92 -14.52 -15.25 5.45
N GLN A 93 -14.53 -14.42 6.50
CA GLN A 93 -15.70 -14.22 7.35
C GLN A 93 -16.87 -13.58 6.57
N LEU A 94 -16.60 -12.58 5.73
CA LEU A 94 -17.63 -11.98 4.87
C LEU A 94 -18.22 -12.99 3.89
N ARG A 95 -17.38 -13.83 3.28
CA ARG A 95 -17.85 -14.91 2.40
C ARG A 95 -18.66 -15.96 3.16
N ASP A 96 -18.18 -16.40 4.31
CA ASP A 96 -18.85 -17.41 5.13
C ASP A 96 -20.21 -16.92 5.64
N ALA A 97 -20.34 -15.62 5.94
CA ALA A 97 -21.62 -15.00 6.30
C ALA A 97 -22.68 -15.11 5.19
N GLN A 98 -22.26 -15.13 3.92
CA GLN A 98 -23.13 -15.34 2.76
C GLN A 98 -23.35 -16.82 2.43
N GLN A 99 -22.72 -17.74 3.16
CA GLN A 99 -22.77 -19.19 2.91
C GLN A 99 -22.31 -19.57 1.48
N ILE A 100 -21.37 -18.82 0.92
CA ILE A 100 -20.81 -19.06 -0.42
C ILE A 100 -19.44 -19.75 -0.28
N THR A 101 -19.19 -20.80 -1.08
CA THR A 101 -17.86 -21.43 -1.10
C THR A 101 -16.86 -20.58 -1.88
N VAL A 102 -15.57 -20.68 -1.57
CA VAL A 102 -14.50 -19.96 -2.31
C VAL A 102 -14.64 -20.19 -3.81
N GLY A 103 -14.82 -21.44 -4.25
CA GLY A 103 -14.98 -21.77 -5.67
C GLY A 103 -16.25 -21.18 -6.31
N ARG A 104 -17.34 -21.02 -5.56
CA ARG A 104 -18.57 -20.39 -6.08
C ARG A 104 -18.39 -18.87 -6.22
N LEU A 105 -17.75 -18.23 -5.24
CA LEU A 105 -17.44 -16.80 -5.30
C LEU A 105 -16.47 -16.50 -6.45
N ALA A 106 -15.41 -17.29 -6.59
CA ALA A 106 -14.44 -17.19 -7.69
C ALA A 106 -15.13 -17.24 -9.07
N ARG A 107 -16.04 -18.19 -9.28
CA ARG A 107 -16.83 -18.29 -10.53
C ARG A 107 -17.72 -17.06 -10.76
N GLN A 108 -18.35 -16.51 -9.72
CA GLN A 108 -19.18 -15.31 -9.84
C GLN A 108 -18.35 -14.07 -10.21
N LEU A 109 -17.12 -14.00 -9.72
CA LEU A 109 -16.16 -12.93 -10.03
C LEU A 109 -15.37 -13.19 -11.32
N LYS A 110 -15.56 -14.35 -11.96
CA LYS A 110 -14.75 -14.83 -13.09
C LYS A 110 -13.25 -14.75 -12.77
N LEU A 111 -12.87 -15.19 -11.57
CA LEU A 111 -11.50 -15.26 -11.11
C LEU A 111 -11.07 -16.72 -10.90
N PRO A 112 -9.79 -17.04 -11.11
CA PRO A 112 -9.22 -18.30 -10.69
C PRO A 112 -9.43 -18.52 -9.19
N VAL A 113 -9.83 -19.73 -8.83
CA VAL A 113 -10.13 -20.08 -7.43
C VAL A 113 -8.91 -19.88 -6.53
N ASP A 114 -7.71 -20.18 -7.05
CA ASP A 114 -6.45 -20.02 -6.32
C ASP A 114 -6.16 -18.55 -5.97
N VAL A 115 -6.42 -17.61 -6.88
CA VAL A 115 -6.25 -16.16 -6.63
C VAL A 115 -7.12 -15.72 -5.47
N LEU A 116 -8.41 -16.08 -5.48
CA LEU A 116 -9.32 -15.74 -4.39
C LEU A 116 -8.91 -16.40 -3.08
N ALA A 117 -8.46 -17.66 -3.11
CA ALA A 117 -7.96 -18.36 -1.94
C ALA A 117 -6.68 -17.70 -1.37
N ARG A 118 -5.76 -17.24 -2.22
CA ARG A 118 -4.57 -16.48 -1.81
C ARG A 118 -4.96 -15.13 -1.19
N MET A 119 -5.95 -14.43 -1.75
CA MET A 119 -6.49 -13.19 -1.17
C MET A 119 -7.06 -13.42 0.23
N GLU A 120 -7.88 -14.46 0.42
CA GLU A 120 -8.45 -14.82 1.72
C GLU A 120 -7.38 -15.22 2.75
N ARG A 121 -6.26 -15.79 2.31
CA ARG A 121 -5.10 -16.12 3.14
C ARG A 121 -4.14 -14.94 3.37
N GLY A 122 -4.42 -13.76 2.81
CA GLY A 122 -3.55 -12.58 2.91
C GLY A 122 -2.23 -12.72 2.15
N LYS A 123 -2.19 -13.57 1.12
CA LYS A 123 -1.01 -13.83 0.25
C LYS A 123 -0.98 -12.97 -1.01
N VAL A 124 -1.91 -12.04 -1.14
CA VAL A 124 -1.94 -11.02 -2.20
C VAL A 124 -1.78 -9.64 -1.59
N PHE A 125 -0.88 -8.81 -2.14
CA PHE A 125 -0.75 -7.42 -1.71
C PHE A 125 -2.04 -6.66 -2.00
N VAL A 126 -2.71 -6.18 -0.95
CA VAL A 126 -3.99 -5.47 -1.06
C VAL A 126 -3.91 -4.26 -2.00
N ALA A 127 -2.79 -3.53 -1.97
CA ALA A 127 -2.53 -2.38 -2.83
C ALA A 127 -2.45 -2.71 -4.33
N SER A 128 -2.35 -3.99 -4.70
CA SER A 128 -2.38 -4.45 -6.08
C SER A 128 -3.74 -4.96 -6.53
N VAL A 129 -4.74 -5.00 -5.64
CA VAL A 129 -6.08 -5.49 -5.96
C VAL A 129 -6.85 -4.42 -6.77
N PRO A 130 -7.34 -4.74 -7.98
CA PRO A 130 -8.04 -3.76 -8.80
C PRO A 130 -9.30 -3.20 -8.12
N ASN A 131 -9.53 -1.89 -8.22
CA ASN A 131 -10.75 -1.24 -7.70
C ASN A 131 -12.03 -1.93 -8.21
N ARG A 132 -12.04 -2.35 -9.49
CA ARG A 132 -13.17 -3.08 -10.08
C ARG A 132 -13.49 -4.37 -9.31
N LEU A 133 -12.48 -5.08 -8.82
CA LEU A 133 -12.67 -6.29 -8.02
C LEU A 133 -13.25 -5.96 -6.65
N ILE A 134 -12.81 -4.86 -6.02
CA ILE A 134 -13.38 -4.38 -4.75
C ILE A 134 -14.89 -4.10 -4.91
N GLU A 135 -15.27 -3.44 -6.00
CA GLU A 135 -16.69 -3.15 -6.30
C GLU A 135 -17.50 -4.44 -6.54
N GLN A 136 -16.95 -5.39 -7.30
CA GLN A 136 -17.64 -6.67 -7.53
C GLN A 136 -17.76 -7.50 -6.25
N LEU A 137 -16.74 -7.52 -5.41
CA LEU A 137 -16.79 -8.15 -4.09
C LEU A 137 -17.87 -7.52 -3.22
N ALA A 138 -17.97 -6.19 -3.20
CA ALA A 138 -19.00 -5.47 -2.45
C ALA A 138 -20.41 -5.87 -2.91
N GLN A 139 -20.62 -5.96 -4.22
CA GLN A 139 -21.90 -6.37 -4.80
C GLN A 139 -22.25 -7.83 -4.46
N VAL A 140 -21.32 -8.76 -4.68
CA VAL A 140 -21.57 -10.20 -4.51
C VAL A 140 -21.69 -10.59 -3.04
N LEU A 141 -20.92 -9.95 -2.15
CA LEU A 141 -20.95 -10.21 -0.71
C LEU A 141 -21.99 -9.38 0.04
N HIS A 142 -22.75 -8.54 -0.68
CA HIS A 142 -23.74 -7.61 -0.11
C HIS A 142 -23.16 -6.76 1.03
N ALA A 143 -21.92 -6.30 0.85
CA ALA A 143 -21.19 -5.48 1.80
C ALA A 143 -20.91 -4.09 1.20
N SER A 144 -20.71 -3.07 2.05
CA SER A 144 -20.26 -1.77 1.56
C SER A 144 -18.84 -1.87 1.01
N ARG A 145 -18.48 -0.96 0.09
CA ARG A 145 -17.10 -0.83 -0.39
C ARG A 145 -16.11 -0.67 0.77
N SER A 146 -16.43 0.18 1.75
CA SER A 146 -15.62 0.39 2.96
C SER A 146 -15.43 -0.89 3.78
N ALA A 147 -16.46 -1.74 3.89
CA ALA A 147 -16.35 -3.02 4.57
C ALA A 147 -15.44 -4.01 3.82
N ILE A 148 -15.48 -4.04 2.48
CA ILE A 148 -14.55 -4.85 1.67
C ILE A 148 -13.11 -4.34 1.81
N GLN A 149 -12.90 -3.03 1.76
CA GLN A 149 -11.57 -2.44 1.93
C GLN A 149 -10.99 -2.73 3.31
N ALA A 150 -11.81 -2.62 4.37
CA ALA A 150 -11.45 -3.04 5.72
C ALA A 150 -11.15 -4.54 5.79
N ALA A 151 -11.94 -5.39 5.12
CA ALA A 151 -11.79 -6.83 5.13
C ALA A 151 -10.53 -7.33 4.41
N LEU A 152 -10.10 -6.63 3.36
CA LEU A 152 -8.85 -6.91 2.66
C LEU A 152 -7.63 -6.61 3.55
N LEU A 153 -7.71 -5.57 4.38
CA LEU A 153 -6.64 -5.18 5.30
C LEU A 153 -6.70 -5.91 6.66
N ALA A 154 -7.82 -6.57 6.96
CA ALA A 154 -7.99 -7.35 8.17
C ALA A 154 -7.04 -8.56 8.16
N PRO A 155 -6.51 -8.98 9.32
CA PRO A 155 -5.69 -10.17 9.39
C PRO A 155 -6.47 -11.39 8.88
N PRO A 156 -5.86 -12.24 8.04
CA PRO A 156 -6.50 -13.46 7.58
C PRO A 156 -6.83 -14.35 8.78
N PRO A 157 -7.84 -15.23 8.66
CA PRO A 157 -8.16 -16.15 9.75
C PRO A 157 -6.92 -16.99 10.07
N ALA A 158 -6.53 -17.03 11.35
CA ALA A 158 -5.48 -17.93 11.80
C ALA A 158 -5.90 -19.35 11.41
N THR A 159 -5.21 -19.94 10.43
CA THR A 159 -5.58 -21.23 9.88
C THR A 159 -5.62 -22.25 11.01
N ARG A 160 -6.73 -23.00 11.10
CA ARG A 160 -6.89 -24.08 12.08
C ARG A 160 -5.78 -25.13 11.96
N SER A 161 -5.12 -25.20 10.80
CA SER A 161 -3.96 -26.02 10.49
C SER A 161 -2.73 -25.72 11.35
N ALA A 162 -2.57 -24.49 11.84
CA ALA A 162 -1.46 -24.15 12.74
C ALA A 162 -1.47 -24.95 14.06
N ARG A 163 -2.63 -25.47 14.48
CA ARG A 163 -2.75 -26.31 15.69
C ARG A 163 -2.54 -27.81 15.43
N LEU A 164 -2.67 -28.27 14.18
CA LEU A 164 -2.43 -29.67 13.80
C LEU A 164 -0.99 -29.91 13.31
N ASN A 165 -0.34 -28.89 12.75
CA ASN A 165 1.01 -28.98 12.19
C ASN A 165 2.14 -29.05 13.24
N ALA A 166 1.85 -28.80 14.52
CA ALA A 166 2.83 -28.94 15.60
C ALA A 166 3.20 -30.42 15.88
N VAL A 167 2.45 -31.38 15.32
CA VAL A 167 2.69 -32.82 15.54
C VAL A 167 3.45 -33.49 14.39
N ASP A 168 3.37 -32.96 13.16
CA ASP A 168 3.90 -33.64 11.96
C ASP A 168 5.09 -32.97 11.26
N GLY A 169 5.62 -31.84 11.76
CA GLY A 169 6.89 -31.28 11.26
C GLY A 169 6.88 -30.81 9.79
N ILE A 170 5.73 -30.83 9.12
CA ILE A 170 5.53 -30.26 7.79
C ILE A 170 5.09 -28.81 8.00
N SER A 171 6.04 -27.89 8.06
CA SER A 171 5.77 -26.48 7.89
C SER A 171 5.24 -26.28 6.47
N GLU A 172 3.94 -26.01 6.33
CA GLU A 172 3.39 -25.38 5.13
C GLU A 172 4.26 -24.13 4.89
N GLY A 173 5.12 -24.18 3.87
CA GLY A 173 6.08 -23.12 3.61
C GLY A 173 5.36 -21.78 3.59
N GLU A 174 5.92 -20.77 4.27
CA GLU A 174 5.37 -19.42 4.23
C GLU A 174 5.34 -18.95 2.78
N GLU A 175 4.21 -19.14 2.12
CA GLU A 175 3.97 -18.61 0.79
C GLU A 175 4.14 -17.09 0.88
N GLN A 176 5.09 -16.54 0.12
CA GLN A 176 5.40 -15.12 0.14
C GLN A 176 4.22 -14.36 -0.49
N ALA A 177 3.89 -13.18 0.07
CA ALA A 177 2.87 -12.34 -0.53
C ALA A 177 3.32 -11.86 -1.92
N VAL A 178 2.42 -11.93 -2.90
CA VAL A 178 2.66 -11.52 -4.29
C VAL A 178 1.65 -10.47 -4.74
N SER A 179 1.90 -9.79 -5.87
CA SER A 179 0.89 -8.90 -6.46
C SER A 179 -0.28 -9.70 -7.03
N PHE A 180 -1.44 -9.05 -7.17
CA PHE A 180 -2.62 -9.62 -7.78
C PHE A 180 -2.32 -10.14 -9.19
N ASP A 181 -1.63 -9.34 -10.01
CA ASP A 181 -1.33 -9.71 -11.40
C ASP A 181 -0.46 -10.96 -11.48
N ARG A 182 0.53 -11.04 -10.58
CA ARG A 182 1.39 -12.21 -10.49
C ARG A 182 0.61 -13.44 -10.03
N ALA A 183 -0.22 -13.33 -8.99
CA ALA A 183 -1.09 -14.42 -8.55
C ALA A 183 -2.05 -14.85 -9.66
N PHE A 184 -2.59 -13.90 -10.43
CA PHE A 184 -3.48 -14.17 -11.54
C PHE A 184 -2.77 -14.95 -12.65
N VAL A 185 -1.60 -14.52 -13.10
CA VAL A 185 -0.81 -15.22 -14.13
C VAL A 185 -0.37 -16.61 -13.66
N GLU A 186 0.13 -16.75 -12.42
CA GLU A 186 0.57 -18.03 -11.85
C GLU A 186 -0.55 -19.05 -11.69
N SER A 187 -1.81 -18.60 -11.61
CA SER A 187 -2.98 -19.48 -11.47
C SER A 187 -3.49 -20.09 -12.78
N GLU A 188 -2.82 -19.80 -13.91
CA GLU A 188 -3.17 -20.30 -15.25
C GLU A 188 -4.66 -20.04 -15.60
N PRO A 189 -5.08 -18.77 -15.71
CA PRO A 189 -6.48 -18.39 -15.86
C PRO A 189 -7.05 -18.94 -17.18
N THR A 190 -8.29 -19.41 -17.14
CA THR A 190 -9.03 -19.83 -18.33
C THR A 190 -9.25 -18.66 -19.29
N SER A 191 -9.56 -18.94 -20.56
CA SER A 191 -9.82 -17.88 -21.55
C SER A 191 -10.95 -16.93 -21.14
N GLU A 192 -11.96 -17.41 -20.40
CA GLU A 192 -13.04 -16.57 -19.89
C GLU A 192 -12.56 -15.62 -18.78
N GLU A 193 -11.73 -16.11 -17.86
CA GLU A 193 -11.14 -15.32 -16.77
C GLU A 193 -10.15 -14.29 -17.33
N GLN A 194 -9.33 -14.69 -18.31
CA GLN A 194 -8.46 -13.78 -19.05
C GLN A 194 -9.27 -12.69 -19.74
N ALA A 195 -10.36 -13.02 -20.43
CA ALA A 195 -11.22 -12.01 -21.06
C ALA A 195 -11.85 -11.05 -20.04
N ALA A 196 -12.11 -11.52 -18.81
CA ALA A 196 -12.68 -10.70 -17.75
C ALA A 196 -11.66 -9.73 -17.12
N TRP A 197 -10.38 -10.11 -17.04
CA TRP A 197 -9.38 -9.44 -16.20
C TRP A 197 -8.09 -9.02 -16.91
N ALA A 198 -7.72 -9.58 -18.07
CA ALA A 198 -6.43 -9.30 -18.71
C ALA A 198 -6.24 -7.84 -19.13
N THR A 199 -7.31 -7.12 -19.48
CA THR A 199 -7.27 -5.67 -19.80
C THR A 199 -7.09 -4.77 -18.58
N HIS A 200 -7.10 -5.34 -17.38
CA HIS A 200 -7.01 -4.62 -16.11
C HIS A 200 -5.76 -4.99 -15.31
N LEU A 201 -4.89 -5.82 -15.89
CA LEU A 201 -3.54 -6.06 -15.41
C LEU A 201 -2.64 -4.98 -16.07
N PRO A 202 -1.77 -4.29 -15.31
CA PRO A 202 -0.80 -3.35 -15.85
C PRO A 202 0.22 -4.03 -16.78
#